data_AF-A0A270PA80-F1
#
_entry.id   AF-A0A270PA80-F1
#
_cell.length_a   1.000
_cell.length_b   1.000
_cell.length_c   1.000
_cell.angle_alpha   90.00
_cell.angle_beta   90.00
_cell.angle_gamma   90.00
#
_symmetry.space_group_name_H-M   'P 1'
#
loop_
_entity.id
_entity.type
_entity.pdbx_description
1 polymer ?
#
loop_
_entity_poly.entity_id
_entity_poly.type
_entity_poly.pdbx_seq_one_letter_code
_entity_poly.pdbx_strand_id
1 'polypeptide(L)'
;MNSFKNLLTPAQERRLLALQSWHRAFENRALRMSCPDTYHEELLRQADEMDRRGIVDWEEWRDLRVEADQAYLRAVAGEDYHTVEPRKTMCETSILSADSNII
;
A
#
# COMPACT_ATOMS: atom_id res chain seq x y z
N MET A 1 6.10 28.61 28.74
CA MET A 1 5.98 27.52 27.75
C MET A 1 4.85 27.85 26.78
N ASN A 2 5.13 28.46 25.62
CA ASN A 2 4.12 28.76 24.57
C ASN A 2 4.75 29.04 23.17
N SER A 3 5.88 28.43 22.81
CA SER A 3 6.71 28.94 21.69
C SER A 3 6.50 28.32 20.31
N PHE A 4 5.57 27.38 20.12
CA PHE A 4 5.40 26.68 18.83
C PHE A 4 4.14 27.07 18.04
N LYS A 5 3.48 28.18 18.40
CA LYS A 5 2.16 28.52 17.86
C LYS A 5 2.15 29.14 16.44
N ASN A 6 3.30 29.28 15.78
CA ASN A 6 3.42 29.97 14.47
C ASN A 6 4.53 29.43 13.57
N LEU A 7 4.83 28.12 13.61
CA LEU A 7 5.92 27.55 12.81
C LEU A 7 5.48 27.00 11.45
N LEU A 8 4.18 26.82 11.24
CA LEU A 8 3.65 26.31 9.99
C LEU A 8 3.03 27.45 9.21
N THR A 9 3.46 27.60 7.97
CA THR A 9 2.77 28.43 6.99
C THR A 9 1.39 27.82 6.69
N PRO A 10 0.40 28.62 6.25
CA PRO A 10 -0.91 28.10 5.87
C PRO A 10 -0.87 27.01 4.79
N ALA A 11 0.18 26.97 3.97
CA ALA A 11 0.41 25.88 3.01
C ALA A 11 0.80 24.57 3.72
N GLN A 12 1.69 24.64 4.70
CA GLN A 12 2.12 23.46 5.48
C GLN A 12 0.99 22.91 6.36
N GLU A 13 0.16 23.77 6.95
CA GLU A 13 -1.01 23.32 7.71
C GLU A 13 -2.02 22.59 6.81
N ARG A 14 -2.30 23.13 5.63
CA ARG A 14 -3.18 22.46 4.64
C ARG A 14 -2.62 21.11 4.22
N ARG A 15 -1.31 21.02 4.02
CA ARG A 15 -0.63 19.77 3.71
C ARG A 15 -0.75 18.75 4.83
N LEU A 16 -0.51 19.17 6.07
CA LEU A 16 -0.65 18.31 7.24
C LEU A 16 -2.08 17.77 7.37
N LEU A 17 -3.09 18.64 7.24
CA LEU A 17 -4.50 18.25 7.32
C LEU A 17 -4.92 17.30 6.20
N ALA A 18 -4.42 17.52 4.98
CA ALA A 18 -4.70 16.64 3.85
C ALA A 18 -4.08 15.24 4.06
N LEU A 19 -2.81 15.18 4.44
CA LEU A 19 -2.12 13.92 4.76
C LEU A 19 -2.79 13.19 5.92
N GLN A 20 -3.18 13.92 6.98
CA GLN A 20 -3.88 13.34 8.12
C GLN A 20 -5.24 12.77 7.71
N SER A 21 -5.97 13.42 6.80
CA SER A 21 -7.24 12.92 6.28
C SER A 21 -7.04 11.63 5.48
N TRP A 22 -6.02 11.59 4.63
CA TRP A 22 -5.62 10.40 3.88
C TRP A 22 -5.24 9.23 4.79
N HIS A 23 -4.39 9.48 5.78
CA HIS A 23 -4.00 8.44 6.73
C HIS A 23 -5.19 7.91 7.54
N ARG A 24 -6.12 8.78 7.93
CA ARG A 24 -7.33 8.37 8.64
C ARG A 24 -8.21 7.46 7.78
N ALA A 25 -8.29 7.71 6.47
CA ALA A 25 -8.97 6.82 5.54
C ALA A 25 -8.22 5.49 5.42
N PHE A 26 -6.88 5.53 5.31
CA PHE A 26 -6.02 4.36 5.20
C PHE A 26 -6.09 3.43 6.44
N GLU A 27 -6.14 3.99 7.64
CA GLU A 27 -6.28 3.23 8.89
C GLU A 27 -7.69 2.66 9.10
N ASN A 28 -8.66 2.98 8.22
CA ASN A 28 -10.04 2.52 8.35
C ASN A 28 -10.20 1.04 7.97
N ARG A 29 -9.76 0.18 8.90
CA ARG A 29 -9.82 -1.29 8.78
C ARG A 29 -11.25 -1.81 8.63
N ALA A 30 -12.25 -1.12 9.19
CA ALA A 30 -13.65 -1.51 9.06
C ALA A 30 -14.13 -1.43 7.60
N LEU A 31 -13.79 -0.35 6.91
CA LEU A 31 -14.05 -0.18 5.47
C LEU A 31 -13.27 -1.19 4.62
N ARG A 32 -12.00 -1.45 4.99
CA ARG A 32 -11.15 -2.45 4.33
C ARG A 32 -11.77 -3.85 4.32
N MET A 33 -12.44 -4.23 5.41
CA MET A 33 -13.09 -5.54 5.55
C MET A 33 -14.50 -5.60 4.97
N SER A 34 -15.23 -4.47 4.91
CA SER A 34 -16.60 -4.46 4.37
C SER A 34 -16.62 -4.34 2.85
N CYS A 35 -15.83 -3.41 2.30
CA CYS A 35 -15.82 -3.05 0.88
C CYS A 35 -14.40 -2.62 0.45
N PRO A 36 -13.54 -3.56 0.04
CA PRO A 36 -12.17 -3.27 -0.40
C PRO A 36 -12.12 -2.25 -1.55
N ASP A 37 -13.05 -2.33 -2.49
CA ASP A 37 -13.10 -1.46 -3.68
C ASP A 37 -13.42 -0.01 -3.29
N THR A 38 -14.46 0.21 -2.47
CA THR A 38 -14.82 1.56 -1.99
C THR A 38 -13.71 2.17 -1.13
N TYR A 39 -13.05 1.35 -0.31
CA TYR A 39 -11.88 1.79 0.46
C TYR A 39 -10.75 2.26 -0.46
N HIS A 40 -10.48 1.52 -1.53
CA HIS A 40 -9.43 1.84 -2.49
C HIS A 40 -9.75 3.11 -3.29
N GLU A 41 -10.98 3.25 -3.78
CA GLU A 41 -11.44 4.43 -4.52
C GLU A 41 -11.33 5.71 -3.69
N GLU A 42 -11.67 5.66 -2.40
CA GLU A 42 -11.59 6.85 -1.53
C GLU A 42 -10.13 7.30 -1.29
N LEU A 43 -9.18 6.36 -1.17
CA LEU A 43 -7.76 6.69 -1.04
C LEU A 43 -7.21 7.34 -2.31
N LEU A 44 -7.58 6.83 -3.49
CA LEU A 44 -7.20 7.43 -4.77
C LEU A 44 -7.82 8.82 -4.93
N ARG A 45 -9.10 8.97 -4.58
CA ARG A 45 -9.80 10.26 -4.65
C ARG A 45 -9.12 11.32 -3.79
N GLN A 46 -8.67 10.96 -2.59
CA GLN A 46 -7.97 11.89 -1.70
C GLN A 46 -6.57 12.22 -2.21
N ALA A 47 -5.82 11.26 -2.73
CA ALA A 47 -4.52 11.52 -3.35
C ALA A 47 -4.64 12.46 -4.57
N ASP A 48 -5.63 12.22 -5.45
CA ASP A 48 -5.88 13.06 -6.63
C ASP A 48 -6.39 14.47 -6.27
N GLU A 49 -7.09 14.61 -5.14
CA GLU A 49 -7.45 15.92 -4.58
C GLU A 49 -6.22 16.68 -4.08
N MET A 50 -5.24 15.98 -3.50
CA MET A 50 -3.99 16.58 -3.00
C MET A 50 -3.09 17.05 -4.15
N ASP A 51 -2.96 16.26 -5.22
CA ASP A 51 -2.24 16.64 -6.44
C ASP A 51 -2.92 17.85 -7.13
N ARG A 52 -4.25 17.81 -7.31
CA ARG A 52 -5.00 18.94 -7.90
C ARG A 52 -4.86 20.25 -7.13
N ARG A 53 -4.70 20.18 -5.81
CA ARG A 53 -4.50 21.36 -4.95
C ARG A 53 -3.04 21.80 -4.86
N GLY A 54 -2.10 21.08 -5.49
CA GLY A 54 -0.67 21.33 -5.40
C GLY A 54 -0.15 21.18 -3.96
N ILE A 55 -0.76 20.27 -3.18
CA ILE A 55 -0.39 20.03 -1.79
C ILE A 55 0.80 19.07 -1.68
N VAL A 56 0.89 18.14 -2.63
CA VAL A 56 1.95 17.12 -2.73
C VAL A 56 2.59 17.20 -4.11
N ASP A 57 3.86 16.82 -4.19
CA ASP A 57 4.55 16.69 -5.47
C ASP A 57 4.16 15.38 -6.19
N TRP A 58 4.49 15.28 -7.47
CA TRP A 58 4.19 14.10 -8.29
C TRP A 58 4.76 12.80 -7.71
N GLU A 59 5.98 12.83 -7.16
CA GLU A 59 6.60 11.67 -6.52
C GLU A 59 5.82 11.24 -5.27
N GLU A 60 5.42 12.20 -4.44
CA GLU A 60 4.65 11.96 -3.22
C GLU A 60 3.25 11.42 -3.54
N TRP A 61 2.59 11.95 -4.57
CA TRP A 61 1.32 11.43 -5.08
C TRP A 61 1.48 9.99 -5.57
N ARG A 62 2.56 9.67 -6.30
CA ARG A 62 2.83 8.32 -6.77
C ARG A 62 3.03 7.36 -5.60
N ASP A 63 3.78 7.74 -4.58
CA ASP A 63 4.02 6.90 -3.40
C ASP A 63 2.73 6.63 -2.62
N LEU A 64 1.87 7.64 -2.43
CA LEU A 64 0.56 7.48 -1.80
C LEU A 64 -0.33 6.49 -2.57
N ARG A 65 -0.30 6.53 -3.92
CA ARG A 65 -1.05 5.58 -4.75
C ARG A 65 -0.52 4.17 -4.64
N VAL A 66 0.81 4.00 -4.66
CA VAL A 66 1.44 2.68 -4.49
C VAL A 66 1.09 2.08 -3.12
N GLU A 67 1.08 2.89 -2.06
CA GLU A 67 0.70 2.43 -0.72
C GLU A 67 -0.78 2.04 -0.64
N ALA A 68 -1.68 2.80 -1.28
CA ALA A 68 -3.09 2.46 -1.40
C ALA A 68 -3.32 1.16 -2.19
N ASP A 69 -2.62 0.97 -3.31
CA ASP A 69 -2.67 -0.25 -4.12
C ASP A 69 -2.18 -1.46 -3.31
N GLN A 70 -1.08 -1.33 -2.58
CA GLN A 70 -0.56 -2.40 -1.73
C GLN A 70 -1.53 -2.77 -0.61
N ALA A 71 -2.16 -1.78 0.04
CA ALA A 71 -3.15 -2.05 1.07
C ALA A 71 -4.40 -2.74 0.51
N TYR A 72 -4.84 -2.36 -0.68
CA TYR A 72 -5.92 -3.03 -1.40
C TYR A 72 -5.55 -4.48 -1.74
N LEU A 73 -4.36 -4.70 -2.30
CA LEU A 73 -3.87 -6.04 -2.60
C LEU A 73 -3.81 -6.93 -1.35
N ARG A 74 -3.37 -6.40 -0.19
CA ARG A 74 -3.39 -7.16 1.08
C ARG A 74 -4.81 -7.50 1.54
N ALA A 75 -5.76 -6.59 1.34
CA ALA A 75 -7.16 -6.81 1.68
C ALA A 75 -7.82 -7.85 0.77
N VAL A 76 -7.54 -7.80 -0.54
CA VAL A 76 -8.12 -8.70 -1.56
C VAL A 76 -7.43 -10.06 -1.60
N ALA A 77 -6.11 -10.11 -1.49
CA ALA A 77 -5.35 -11.35 -1.45
C ALA A 77 -5.66 -12.20 -0.21
N GLY A 78 -6.35 -11.62 0.79
CA GLY A 78 -6.67 -12.31 2.02
C GLY A 78 -5.41 -12.88 2.66
N GLU A 79 -4.34 -12.08 2.81
CA GLU A 79 -3.09 -12.55 3.42
C GLU A 79 -3.30 -13.12 4.85
N ASP A 80 -4.43 -12.80 5.50
CA ASP A 80 -4.88 -13.42 6.75
C ASP A 80 -5.43 -14.87 6.58
N TYR A 81 -5.60 -15.38 5.36
CA TYR A 81 -6.11 -16.74 5.05
C TYR A 81 -5.02 -17.73 4.61
N HIS A 82 -3.83 -17.28 4.21
CA HIS A 82 -2.77 -18.15 3.70
C HIS A 82 -1.55 -18.22 4.62
N THR A 83 -1.73 -18.74 5.84
CA THR A 83 -0.62 -19.31 6.63
C THR A 83 -0.82 -20.79 6.93
N VAL A 84 -1.26 -21.56 5.94
CA VAL A 84 -1.20 -23.03 5.98
C VAL A 84 -0.75 -23.59 4.63
N GLU A 85 0.53 -23.48 4.34
CA GLU A 85 1.20 -24.42 3.44
C GLU A 85 2.51 -24.90 4.08
N PRO A 86 2.49 -25.85 5.04
CA PRO A 86 3.63 -26.70 5.28
C PRO A 86 3.39 -28.02 4.52
N ARG A 87 3.91 -28.12 3.29
CA ARG A 87 4.65 -29.30 2.80
C ARG A 87 4.97 -29.16 1.31
N LYS A 88 6.19 -28.71 1.02
CA LYS A 88 6.93 -29.28 -0.11
C LYS A 88 7.37 -30.69 0.29
N THR A 89 6.53 -31.68 0.04
CA THR A 89 6.98 -33.08 -0.06
C THR A 89 6.85 -33.52 -1.52
N MET A 90 8.01 -33.72 -2.15
CA MET A 90 8.29 -34.66 -3.25
C MET A 90 7.53 -34.43 -4.57
N CYS A 91 8.12 -34.40 -5.76
CA CYS A 91 9.27 -35.14 -6.28
C CYS A 91 10.07 -34.27 -7.26
N GLU A 92 11.31 -33.96 -6.93
CA GLU A 92 12.31 -33.54 -7.93
C GLU A 92 13.27 -34.71 -8.12
N THR A 93 12.91 -35.68 -8.96
CA THR A 93 13.87 -36.61 -9.58
C THR A 93 13.26 -37.18 -10.86
N SER A 94 13.24 -36.33 -11.89
CA SER A 94 13.15 -36.66 -13.32
C SER A 94 13.37 -35.28 -13.96
N ILE A 95 14.42 -34.97 -14.72
CA ILE A 95 14.97 -35.64 -15.90
C ILE A 95 16.35 -35.00 -16.19
N LEU A 96 17.37 -35.80 -16.55
CA LEU A 96 18.29 -35.64 -17.70
C LEU A 96 19.41 -36.70 -17.55
N SER A 97 19.29 -37.86 -18.19
CA SER A 97 19.73 -38.14 -19.57
C SER A 97 21.20 -37.83 -19.82
N ALA A 98 21.98 -38.92 -19.89
CA ALA A 98 23.06 -39.21 -20.82
C ALA A 98 23.86 -38.03 -21.41
N ASP A 99 25.10 -37.92 -20.95
CA ASP A 99 26.30 -37.78 -21.80
C ASP A 99 27.43 -38.53 -21.07
N SER A 100 27.83 -39.70 -21.60
CA SER A 100 29.04 -39.83 -22.42
C SER A 100 30.35 -39.49 -21.68
N ASN A 101 31.09 -40.55 -21.33
CA ASN A 101 32.47 -40.80 -21.75
C ASN A 101 33.56 -40.96 -20.64
N ILE A 102 34.38 -41.99 -20.87
CA ILE A 102 35.75 -42.28 -20.38
C ILE A 102 35.88 -42.84 -18.95
N ILE A 103 36.08 -44.16 -18.80
CA ILE A 103 37.39 -44.88 -18.80
C ILE A 103 37.15 -46.32 -19.25
#